data_AF-A0A934WHP3-F1
#
_entry.id   AF-A0A934WHP3-F1
#
_cell.length_a   1.000
_cell.length_b   1.000
_cell.length_c   1.000
_cell.angle_alpha   90.00
_cell.angle_beta   90.00
_cell.angle_gamma   90.00
#
_symmetry.space_group_name_H-M   'P 1'
#
loop_
_entity.id
_entity.type
_entity.pdbx_description
1 polymer ?
#
loop_
_entity_poly.entity_id
_entity_poly.type
_entity_poly.pdbx_seq_one_letter_code
_entity_poly.pdbx_strand_id
1 'polypeptide(L)'
;MRPIPTALVLAVALGAGPALAADTRTLSHPTAEVTLHLHAFLSPEDRALLEAVAASPEGLAMLLGDSGGHGAIALAPGEGMVRDGVPSASAAAVGALPDAAVARARALEMCDAARSTRPDCAVVLEVAPR
;
A
#
# COMPACT_ATOMS: atom_id res chain seq x y z
N MET A 1 -47.16 31.99 29.27
CA MET A 1 -46.72 31.78 27.87
C MET A 1 -45.30 32.33 27.78
N ARG A 2 -44.21 31.66 27.41
CA ARG A 2 -43.84 30.30 26.97
C ARG A 2 -42.36 30.11 27.41
N PRO A 3 -41.90 28.93 27.85
CA PRO A 3 -40.49 28.65 28.10
C PRO A 3 -39.76 28.34 26.78
N ILE A 4 -38.48 28.71 26.67
CA ILE A 4 -37.58 28.28 25.58
C ILE A 4 -36.61 27.24 26.16
N PRO A 5 -36.75 25.95 25.81
CA PRO A 5 -35.73 24.96 26.08
C PRO A 5 -35.09 24.55 24.76
N THR A 6 -33.79 24.76 24.58
CA THR A 6 -33.05 23.93 23.62
C THR A 6 -31.57 23.91 24.00
N ALA A 7 -31.21 22.87 24.75
CA ALA A 7 -29.83 22.44 24.89
C ALA A 7 -29.33 21.93 23.52
N LEU A 8 -28.20 22.45 23.05
CA LEU A 8 -27.46 21.88 21.94
C LEU A 8 -26.13 21.36 22.48
N VAL A 9 -26.08 20.06 22.78
CA VAL A 9 -24.82 19.35 23.01
C VAL A 9 -24.36 18.84 21.66
N LEU A 10 -23.31 19.46 21.10
CA LEU A 10 -22.64 18.99 19.90
C LEU A 10 -21.36 18.27 20.32
N ALA A 11 -21.44 16.95 20.48
CA ALA A 11 -20.27 16.09 20.67
C ALA A 11 -19.72 15.68 19.31
N VAL A 12 -18.68 16.37 18.84
CA VAL A 12 -17.91 15.94 17.66
C VAL A 12 -16.72 15.12 18.16
N ALA A 13 -16.88 13.80 18.22
CA ALA A 13 -15.76 12.88 18.37
C ALA A 13 -15.13 12.63 16.99
N LEU A 14 -14.15 13.44 16.61
CA LEU A 14 -13.27 13.14 15.49
C LEU A 14 -12.32 12.01 15.88
N GLY A 15 -12.70 10.78 15.52
CA GLY A 15 -11.81 9.62 15.54
C GLY A 15 -10.77 9.73 14.44
N ALA A 16 -9.66 10.44 14.69
CA ALA A 16 -8.43 10.28 13.92
C ALA A 16 -7.68 9.07 14.51
N GLY A 17 -7.89 7.88 13.94
CA GLY A 17 -7.02 6.74 14.22
C GLY A 17 -5.58 7.06 13.78
N PRO A 18 -4.55 6.48 14.42
CA PRO A 18 -3.17 6.69 14.01
C PRO A 18 -2.99 6.06 12.62
N ALA A 19 -2.96 6.90 11.59
CA ALA A 19 -2.38 6.50 10.32
C ALA A 19 -0.91 6.15 10.61
N LEU A 20 -0.50 4.93 10.28
CA LEU A 20 0.92 4.60 10.24
C LEU A 20 1.53 5.55 9.21
N ALA A 21 2.26 6.56 9.69
CA ALA A 21 2.91 7.52 8.83
C ALA A 21 4.00 6.76 8.04
N ALA A 22 3.74 6.54 6.76
CA ALA A 22 4.75 6.07 5.83
C ALA A 22 5.53 7.27 5.32
N ASP A 23 6.85 7.14 5.24
CA ASP A 23 7.64 8.05 4.41
C ASP A 23 7.38 7.66 2.95
N THR A 24 6.93 8.61 2.14
CA THR A 24 6.62 8.34 0.73
C THR A 24 7.74 8.84 -0.15
N ARG A 25 8.24 7.97 -1.05
CA ARG A 25 9.26 8.34 -2.04
C ARG A 25 8.77 8.03 -3.44
N THR A 26 8.82 9.03 -4.32
CA THR A 26 8.44 8.87 -5.72
C THR A 26 9.68 8.81 -6.61
N LEU A 27 9.72 7.83 -7.50
CA LEU A 27 10.78 7.60 -8.47
C LEU A 27 10.20 7.76 -9.87
N SER A 28 10.88 8.54 -10.70
CA SER A 28 10.48 8.77 -12.09
C SER A 28 11.30 7.89 -13.02
N HIS A 29 10.61 7.06 -13.80
CA HIS A 29 11.17 6.26 -14.87
C HIS A 29 10.67 6.76 -16.23
N PRO A 30 11.31 6.39 -17.36
CA PRO A 30 10.85 6.80 -18.69
C PRO A 30 9.41 6.38 -19.01
N THR A 31 8.99 5.21 -18.53
CA THR A 31 7.67 4.60 -18.83
C THR A 31 6.73 4.54 -17.65
N ALA A 32 7.19 4.95 -16.46
CA ALA A 32 6.47 4.73 -15.21
C ALA A 32 6.75 5.80 -14.17
N GLU A 33 5.82 5.94 -13.24
CA GLU A 33 6.03 6.61 -11.97
C GLU A 33 5.80 5.60 -10.85
N VAL A 34 6.77 5.50 -9.94
CA VAL A 34 6.75 4.53 -8.85
C VAL A 34 6.67 5.28 -7.54
N THR A 35 5.72 4.93 -6.68
CA THR A 35 5.58 5.48 -5.34
C THR A 35 5.84 4.39 -4.31
N LEU A 36 6.89 4.55 -3.52
CA LEU A 36 7.22 3.70 -2.39
C LEU A 36 6.62 4.26 -1.11
N HIS A 37 5.96 3.40 -0.33
CA HIS A 37 5.43 3.72 0.99
C HIS A 37 6.29 3.02 2.04
N LEU A 38 7.28 3.74 2.56
CA LEU A 38 8.29 3.22 3.48
C LEU A 38 7.79 3.26 4.93
N HIS A 39 6.88 2.36 5.24
CA HIS A 39 6.35 2.19 6.59
C HIS A 39 7.44 1.84 7.61
N ALA A 40 7.24 2.25 8.86
CA ALA A 40 8.17 1.97 9.95
C ALA A 40 8.34 0.47 10.27
N PHE A 41 7.36 -0.38 9.91
CA PHE A 41 7.45 -1.82 10.13
C PHE A 41 8.36 -2.54 9.12
N LEU A 42 8.67 -1.91 7.98
CA LEU A 42 9.52 -2.53 6.96
C LEU A 42 10.93 -2.66 7.49
N SER A 43 11.44 -3.90 7.49
CA SER A 43 12.82 -4.18 7.83
C SER A 43 13.78 -3.52 6.82
N PRO A 44 15.06 -3.32 7.17
CA PRO A 44 16.05 -2.82 6.21
C PRO A 44 16.16 -3.69 4.95
N GLU A 45 15.97 -5.00 5.09
CA GLU A 45 15.97 -5.96 3.99
C GLU A 45 14.76 -5.77 3.07
N ASP A 46 13.55 -5.68 3.64
CA ASP A 46 12.33 -5.42 2.86
C ASP A 46 12.42 -4.08 2.11
N ARG A 47 12.97 -3.05 2.77
CA ARG A 47 13.19 -1.74 2.14
C ARG A 47 14.15 -1.85 0.96
N ALA A 48 15.29 -2.52 1.13
CA ALA A 48 16.26 -2.71 0.06
C ALA A 48 15.66 -3.50 -1.12
N LEU A 49 14.82 -4.50 -0.83
CA LEU A 49 14.11 -5.27 -1.86
C LEU A 49 13.09 -4.41 -2.61
N LEU A 50 12.28 -3.61 -1.90
CA LEU A 50 11.33 -2.67 -2.53
C LEU A 50 12.04 -1.64 -3.40
N GLU A 51 13.16 -1.09 -2.92
CA GLU A 51 13.97 -0.15 -3.69
C GLU A 51 14.57 -0.82 -4.93
N ALA A 52 15.00 -2.09 -4.83
CA ALA A 52 15.48 -2.86 -5.98
C ALA A 52 14.37 -3.12 -7.01
N VAL A 53 13.17 -3.48 -6.58
CA VAL A 53 12.01 -3.64 -7.47
C VAL A 53 11.65 -2.32 -8.14
N ALA A 54 11.59 -1.23 -7.38
CA ALA A 54 11.29 0.09 -7.91
C ALA A 54 12.34 0.57 -8.92
N ALA A 55 13.60 0.17 -8.77
CA ALA A 55 14.67 0.52 -9.69
C ALA A 55 14.76 -0.38 -10.94
N SER A 56 14.10 -1.56 -10.95
CA SER A 56 14.21 -2.55 -12.03
C SER A 56 13.19 -2.30 -13.14
N PRO A 57 13.63 -1.99 -14.38
CA PRO A 57 12.72 -1.87 -15.53
C PRO A 57 11.88 -3.12 -15.77
N GLU A 58 12.45 -4.30 -15.53
CA GLU A 58 11.77 -5.59 -15.71
C GLU A 58 10.68 -5.79 -14.64
N GLY A 59 10.97 -5.48 -13.38
CA GLY A 59 9.98 -5.53 -12.30
C GLY A 59 8.81 -4.57 -12.54
N LEU A 60 9.10 -3.36 -13.01
CA LEU A 60 8.06 -2.39 -13.37
C LEU A 60 7.24 -2.84 -14.58
N ALA A 61 7.88 -3.43 -15.60
CA ALA A 61 7.17 -3.96 -16.76
C ALA A 61 6.18 -5.07 -16.37
N MET A 62 6.52 -5.93 -15.42
CA MET A 62 5.60 -6.95 -14.89
C MET A 62 4.37 -6.34 -14.19
N LEU A 63 4.55 -5.22 -13.48
CA LEU A 63 3.47 -4.54 -12.77
C LEU A 63 2.59 -3.70 -13.71
N LEU A 64 3.15 -3.12 -14.77
CA LEU A 64 2.40 -2.35 -15.74
C LEU A 64 1.67 -3.25 -16.75
N GLY A 65 2.26 -4.39 -17.11
CA GLY A 65 1.80 -5.23 -18.23
C GLY A 65 1.92 -4.53 -19.59
N ASP A 66 1.59 -5.26 -20.66
CA ASP A 66 1.80 -4.81 -22.05
C ASP A 66 1.00 -3.55 -22.43
N SER A 67 -0.12 -3.31 -21.75
CA SER A 67 -0.99 -2.16 -22.01
C SER A 67 -0.66 -0.92 -21.18
N GLY A 68 0.37 -0.95 -20.33
CA GLY A 68 0.71 0.17 -19.45
C GLY A 68 -0.38 0.44 -18.41
N GLY A 69 -0.87 -0.61 -17.72
CA GLY A 69 -1.81 -0.47 -16.62
C GLY A 69 -1.13 -0.01 -15.32
N HIS A 70 -1.88 -0.02 -14.22
CA HIS A 70 -1.39 0.29 -12.89
C HIS A 70 -1.06 -0.99 -12.12
N GLY A 71 -0.09 -0.90 -11.20
CA GLY A 71 0.29 -1.98 -10.31
C GLY A 71 0.45 -1.53 -8.88
N ALA A 72 0.37 -2.48 -7.95
CA ALA A 72 0.60 -2.23 -6.54
C ALA A 72 1.15 -3.47 -5.83
N ILE A 73 1.88 -3.25 -4.74
CA ILE A 73 2.32 -4.30 -3.81
C ILE A 73 1.79 -3.95 -2.42
N ALA A 74 1.15 -4.92 -1.76
CA ALA A 74 0.72 -4.84 -0.38
C ALA A 74 1.38 -5.92 0.48
N LEU A 75 1.49 -5.65 1.78
CA LEU A 75 2.19 -6.51 2.71
C LEU A 75 1.59 -6.47 4.13
N ALA A 76 1.59 -7.63 4.80
CA ALA A 76 1.23 -7.72 6.20
C ALA A 76 2.43 -7.34 7.11
N PRO A 77 2.29 -6.36 8.02
CA PRO A 77 3.40 -5.88 8.83
C PRO A 77 4.09 -6.93 9.71
N GLY A 78 3.35 -7.95 10.15
CA GLY A 78 3.88 -9.03 10.98
C GLY A 78 4.63 -10.13 10.21
N GLU A 79 4.64 -10.07 8.88
CA GLU A 79 5.18 -11.14 8.03
C GLU A 79 6.36 -10.70 7.17
N GLY A 80 6.43 -9.42 6.79
CA GLY A 80 7.50 -8.92 5.93
C GLY A 80 7.42 -9.48 4.50
N MET A 81 8.29 -9.03 3.59
CA MET A 81 8.30 -9.54 2.21
C MET A 81 8.90 -10.95 2.13
N VAL A 82 9.81 -11.26 3.05
CA VAL A 82 10.50 -12.55 3.14
C VAL A 82 10.34 -13.09 4.55
N ARG A 83 9.95 -14.37 4.65
CA ARG A 83 9.82 -15.08 5.91
C ARG A 83 10.49 -16.44 5.78
N ASP A 84 11.39 -16.77 6.72
CA ASP A 84 12.12 -18.03 6.73
C ASP A 84 12.87 -18.31 5.39
N GLY A 85 13.34 -17.24 4.73
CA GLY A 85 14.08 -17.31 3.45
C GLY A 85 13.21 -17.51 2.21
N VAL A 86 11.89 -17.49 2.33
CA VAL A 86 10.96 -17.56 1.19
C VAL A 86 10.08 -16.30 1.10
N PRO A 87 9.59 -15.93 -0.10
CA PRO A 87 8.61 -14.86 -0.22
C PRO A 87 7.40 -15.12 0.66
N SER A 88 7.02 -14.11 1.45
CA SER A 88 5.83 -14.18 2.29
C SER A 88 4.58 -14.29 1.44
N ALA A 89 3.64 -15.15 1.84
CA ALA A 89 2.37 -15.30 1.15
C ALA A 89 1.53 -14.01 1.16
N SER A 90 1.72 -13.14 2.16
CA SER A 90 1.04 -11.85 2.25
C SER A 90 1.69 -10.74 1.41
N ALA A 91 2.85 -10.98 0.80
CA ALA A 91 3.46 -10.05 -0.15
C ALA A 91 2.74 -10.12 -1.50
N ALA A 92 1.59 -9.46 -1.59
CA ALA A 92 0.71 -9.51 -2.74
C ALA A 92 1.08 -8.43 -3.77
N ALA A 93 1.54 -8.85 -4.94
CA ALA A 93 1.80 -7.98 -6.09
C ALA A 93 0.70 -8.14 -7.16
N VAL A 94 0.16 -7.02 -7.64
CA VAL A 94 -0.84 -6.98 -8.71
C VAL A 94 -0.44 -5.97 -9.77
N GLY A 95 -0.85 -6.21 -11.01
CA GLY A 95 -0.46 -5.38 -12.14
C GLY A 95 -1.46 -5.41 -13.28
N ALA A 96 -1.20 -4.58 -14.30
CA ALA A 96 -2.03 -4.42 -15.50
C ALA A 96 -3.49 -4.03 -15.19
N LEU A 97 -3.71 -3.23 -14.15
CA LEU A 97 -5.04 -2.80 -13.71
C LEU A 97 -5.42 -1.42 -14.28
N PRO A 98 -6.73 -1.11 -14.42
CA PRO A 98 -7.17 0.09 -15.13
C PRO A 98 -6.76 1.39 -14.44
N ASP A 99 -6.69 1.41 -13.11
CA ASP A 99 -6.34 2.60 -12.33
C ASP A 99 -5.66 2.25 -10.99
N ALA A 100 -5.03 3.26 -10.39
CA ALA A 100 -4.30 3.13 -9.12
C ALA A 100 -5.20 2.69 -7.95
N ALA A 101 -6.47 3.14 -7.90
CA ALA A 101 -7.36 2.78 -6.81
C ALA A 101 -7.75 1.30 -6.86
N VAL A 102 -8.01 0.77 -8.06
CA VAL A 102 -8.26 -0.66 -8.29
C VAL A 102 -7.02 -1.48 -7.97
N ALA A 103 -5.83 -1.04 -8.38
CA ALA A 103 -4.58 -1.72 -8.05
C ALA A 103 -4.34 -1.80 -6.54
N ARG A 104 -4.47 -0.67 -5.85
CA ARG A 104 -4.33 -0.60 -4.39
C ARG A 104 -5.33 -1.53 -3.68
N ALA A 105 -6.60 -1.45 -4.05
CA ALA A 105 -7.65 -2.25 -3.44
C ALA A 105 -7.41 -3.75 -3.64
N ARG A 106 -7.02 -4.16 -4.85
CA ARG A 106 -6.78 -5.56 -5.18
C ARG A 106 -5.54 -6.12 -4.46
N ALA A 107 -4.47 -5.35 -4.37
CA ALA A 107 -3.29 -5.74 -3.61
C ALA A 107 -3.63 -5.95 -2.12
N LEU A 108 -4.35 -5.01 -1.51
CA LEU A 108 -4.79 -5.12 -0.11
C LEU A 108 -5.69 -6.33 0.10
N GLU A 109 -6.69 -6.55 -0.76
CA GLU A 109 -7.59 -7.70 -0.68
C GLU A 109 -6.82 -9.04 -0.72
N MET A 110 -5.87 -9.18 -1.66
CA MET A 110 -5.06 -10.38 -1.78
C MET A 110 -4.14 -10.59 -0.57
N CYS A 111 -3.52 -9.51 -0.08
CA CYS A 111 -2.71 -9.56 1.12
C CYS A 111 -3.54 -9.95 2.35
N ASP A 112 -4.70 -9.31 2.55
CA ASP A 112 -5.57 -9.57 3.69
C ASP A 112 -6.15 -11.00 3.66
N ALA A 113 -6.39 -11.56 2.48
CA ALA A 113 -6.80 -12.95 2.33
C ALA A 113 -5.68 -13.96 2.65
N ALA A 114 -4.43 -13.58 2.45
CA ALA A 114 -3.26 -14.45 2.65
C ALA A 114 -2.60 -14.31 4.03
N ARG A 115 -2.77 -13.17 4.70
CA ARG A 115 -2.12 -12.91 5.99
C ARG A 115 -2.61 -13.86 7.09
N SER A 116 -1.68 -14.22 7.95
CA SER A 116 -1.87 -15.01 9.17
C SER A 116 -1.76 -14.16 10.45
N THR A 117 -1.37 -12.90 10.32
CA THR A 117 -1.06 -12.01 11.45
C THR A 117 -1.86 -10.71 11.43
N ARG A 118 -1.81 -10.01 12.56
CA ARG A 118 -2.25 -8.62 12.74
C ARG A 118 -1.00 -7.73 12.86
N PRO A 119 -1.04 -6.43 12.52
CA PRO A 119 -2.19 -5.63 12.06
C PRO A 119 -2.56 -5.88 10.58
N ASP A 120 -3.49 -5.07 10.06
CA ASP A 120 -4.01 -5.18 8.69
C ASP A 120 -2.94 -4.82 7.66
N CYS A 121 -3.12 -5.32 6.42
CA CYS A 121 -2.18 -5.11 5.34
C CYS A 121 -2.02 -3.63 4.97
N ALA A 122 -0.83 -3.27 4.48
CA ALA A 122 -0.53 -1.93 4.00
C ALA A 122 0.10 -2.00 2.61
N VAL A 123 -0.21 -1.01 1.77
CA VAL A 123 0.45 -0.86 0.46
C VAL A 123 1.85 -0.31 0.66
N VAL A 124 2.83 -0.91 -0.01
CA VAL A 124 4.26 -0.60 0.11
C VAL A 124 4.86 -0.07 -1.20
N LEU A 125 4.20 -0.33 -2.33
CA LEU A 125 4.61 0.15 -3.65
C LEU A 125 3.38 0.34 -4.54
N GLU A 126 3.32 1.43 -5.29
CA GLU A 126 2.36 1.70 -6.36
C GLU A 126 3.12 2.08 -7.63
N VAL A 127 2.64 1.62 -8.79
CA VAL A 127 3.19 1.96 -10.11
C VAL A 127 2.07 2.49 -10.99
N ALA A 128 2.30 3.64 -11.59
CA ALA A 128 1.45 4.22 -12.62
C ALA A 128 2.21 4.33 -13.95
N PRO A 129 1.53 4.14 -15.10
CA PRO A 129 2.11 4.44 -16.40
C PRO A 129 2.37 5.94 -16.56
N ARG A 130 3.32 6.31 -17.42
CA ARG A 130 3.52 7.69 -17.89
C ARG A 130 2.81 7.97 -19.21
#